data_AF-A0A518IWK0-F1
#
_entry.id   AF-A0A518IWK0-F1
#
_cell.length_a   1.000
_cell.length_b   1.000
_cell.length_c   1.000
_cell.angle_alpha   90.00
_cell.angle_beta   90.00
_cell.angle_gamma   90.00
#
_symmetry.space_group_name_H-M   'P 1'
#
loop_
_entity.id
_entity.type
_entity.pdbx_description
1 polymer ?
#
loop_
_entity_poly.entity_id
_entity_poly.type
_entity_poly.pdbx_seq_one_letter_code
_entity_poly.pdbx_strand_id
1 'polypeptide(L)' 'MTVRTLIDGLSREERREAFEVLWQALLGEDSLEVPAWHGEVLSQRLTNPSAGPSLPLDDAIEEVRRRLDGRPPSA' A
#
# COMPACT_ATOMS: atom_id res chain seq x y z
N MET A 1 20.38 17.04 5.05
CA MET A 1 19.13 16.41 5.54
C MET A 1 18.90 15.13 4.76
N THR A 2 18.44 14.06 5.40
CA THR A 2 18.10 12.82 4.70
C THR A 2 16.61 12.80 4.33
N VAL A 3 16.25 12.08 3.28
CA VAL A 3 14.83 11.84 2.90
C VAL A 3 14.04 11.27 4.08
N ARG A 4 14.67 10.39 4.87
CA ARG A 4 14.07 9.79 6.06
C ARG A 4 13.68 10.85 7.11
N THR A 5 14.58 11.78 7.41
CA THR A 5 14.33 12.87 8.37
C THR A 5 13.18 13.78 7.92
N LEU A 6 13.04 14.02 6.60
CA LEU A 6 11.92 14.80 6.06
C LEU A 6 10.58 14.07 6.23
N ILE A 7 10.52 12.78 5.88
CA ILE A 7 9.30 11.96 6.00
C ILE A 7 8.88 11.79 7.45
N ASP A 8 9.84 11.61 8.37
CA ASP A 8 9.55 11.41 9.78
C ASP A 8 8.86 12.64 10.41
N GLY A 9 9.13 13.85 9.89
CA GLY A 9 8.50 15.10 10.31
C GLY A 9 7.09 15.34 9.76
N LEU A 10 6.63 14.54 8.79
CA LEU A 10 5.29 14.67 8.22
C LEU A 10 4.24 13.98 9.12
N SER A 11 3.07 14.62 9.26
CA SER A 11 1.85 14.00 9.78
C SER A 11 1.39 12.86 8.88
N ARG A 12 0.39 12.07 9.34
CA ARG A 12 -0.11 10.93 8.57
C ARG A 12 -0.72 11.37 7.23
N GLU A 13 -1.48 12.45 7.25
CA GLU A 13 -2.14 13.02 6.08
C GLU A 13 -1.10 13.55 5.08
N GLU A 14 -0.10 14.29 5.58
CA GLU A 14 1.00 14.79 4.75
C GLU A 14 1.86 13.66 4.17
N ARG A 15 2.07 12.56 4.90
CA ARG A 15 2.74 11.37 4.36
C ARG A 15 1.96 10.76 3.20
N ARG A 16 0.63 10.71 3.31
CA ARG A 16 -0.23 10.20 2.23
C ARG A 16 -0.13 11.10 1.00
N GLU A 17 -0.24 12.42 1.19
CA GLU A 17 -0.13 13.38 0.09
C GLU A 17 1.24 13.34 -0.58
N ALA A 18 2.32 13.32 0.21
CA ALA A 18 3.68 13.18 -0.30
C ALA A 18 3.86 11.88 -1.09
N PHE A 19 3.27 10.77 -0.65
CA PHE A 19 3.30 9.49 -1.37
C PHE A 19 2.62 9.60 -2.74
N GLU A 20 1.43 10.21 -2.82
CA GLU A 20 0.73 10.41 -4.10
C GLU A 20 1.53 11.27 -5.08
N VAL A 21 2.10 12.39 -4.60
CA VAL A 21 2.92 13.27 -5.45
C VAL A 21 4.16 12.54 -5.97
N LEU A 22 4.86 11.81 -5.09
CA LEU A 22 6.02 11.01 -5.49
C LEU A 22 5.62 9.93 -6.50
N TRP A 23 4.52 9.22 -6.26
CA TRP A 23 4.04 8.18 -7.15
C TRP A 23 3.71 8.72 -8.55
N GLN A 24 3.01 9.86 -8.64
CA GLN A 24 2.70 10.50 -9.93
C GLN A 24 3.97 10.93 -10.68
N ALA A 25 4.97 11.45 -9.98
CA ALA A 25 6.25 11.82 -10.59
C ALA A 25 6.97 10.60 -11.19
N LEU A 26 6.92 9.46 -10.48
CA LEU A 26 7.54 8.20 -10.89
C LEU A 26 6.84 7.54 -12.08
N LEU A 27 5.53 7.70 -12.26
CA LEU A 27 4.78 7.11 -13.38
C LEU A 27 5.25 7.59 -14.76
N GLY A 28 5.91 8.74 -14.85
CA GLY A 28 6.48 9.26 -16.10
C GLY A 28 7.88 8.74 -16.42
N GLU A 29 8.49 7.93 -15.55
CA GLU A 29 9.85 7.43 -15.74
C GLU A 29 9.86 5.97 -16.20
N ASP A 30 10.28 5.74 -17.45
CA ASP A 30 10.31 4.41 -18.08
C ASP A 30 11.36 3.45 -17.49
N SER A 31 12.26 3.92 -16.60
CA SER A 31 13.45 3.16 -16.17
C SER A 31 13.63 3.03 -14.67
N LEU A 32 12.55 3.09 -13.91
CA LEU A 32 12.65 2.92 -12.46
C LEU A 32 13.13 1.52 -12.07
N GLU A 33 14.33 1.48 -11.50
CA GLU A 33 14.83 0.28 -10.85
C GLU A 33 13.89 -0.10 -9.70
N VAL A 34 13.37 -1.31 -9.78
CA VAL A 34 12.48 -1.85 -8.76
C VAL A 34 13.27 -1.96 -7.44
N PRO A 35 12.74 -1.45 -6.31
CA PRO A 35 13.42 -1.55 -5.04
C PRO A 35 13.76 -3.00 -4.67
N ALA A 36 14.94 -3.24 -4.07
CA ALA A 36 15.41 -4.58 -3.72
C ALA A 36 14.42 -5.39 -2.84
N TRP A 37 13.66 -4.71 -1.98
CA TRP A 37 12.66 -5.33 -1.11
C TRP A 37 11.37 -5.76 -1.83
N HIS A 38 11.11 -5.29 -3.05
CA HIS A 38 9.84 -5.52 -3.75
C HIS A 38 9.61 -7.02 -4.02
N GLY A 39 10.66 -7.76 -4.38
CA GLY A 39 10.58 -9.20 -4.62
C GLY A 39 10.19 -9.99 -3.36
N GLU A 40 10.66 -9.56 -2.19
CA GLU A 40 10.32 -10.17 -0.91
C GLU A 40 8.83 -9.95 -0.57
N VAL A 41 8.32 -8.73 -0.78
CA VAL A 41 6.92 -8.40 -0.56
C VAL A 41 5.99 -9.19 -1.49
N LEU A 42 6.36 -9.32 -2.77
CA LEU A 42 5.59 -10.15 -3.71
C LEU A 42 5.59 -11.62 -3.27
N SER A 43 6.76 -12.15 -2.90
CA SER A 43 6.87 -13.54 -2.44
C SER A 43 6.00 -13.79 -1.21
N GLN A 44 6.05 -12.90 -0.21
CA GLN A 44 5.21 -12.99 0.98
C GLN A 44 3.71 -13.00 0.65
N ARG A 45 3.27 -12.11 -0.26
CA ARG A 45 1.87 -12.03 -0.68
C ARG A 45 1.43 -13.27 -1.47
N LEU A 46 2.29 -13.80 -2.34
CA LEU A 46 2.01 -15.02 -3.09
C LEU A 46 1.95 -16.26 -2.20
N THR A 47 2.75 -16.31 -1.13
CA THR A 47 2.72 -17.41 -0.15
C THR A 47 1.56 -17.34 0.84
N ASN A 48 0.86 -16.19 0.90
CA ASN A 48 -0.31 -16.00 1.74
C ASN A 48 -1.52 -15.54 0.90
N PRO A 49 -1.99 -16.36 -0.04
CA PRO A 49 -3.16 -16.01 -0.82
C PRO A 49 -4.39 -15.94 0.08
N SER A 50 -5.31 -15.05 -0.24
CA SER A 50 -6.64 -15.07 0.39
C SER A 50 -7.26 -16.45 0.17
N ALA A 51 -7.76 -17.07 1.23
CA ALA A 51 -8.48 -18.34 1.15
C ALA A 51 -9.86 -18.21 0.49
N GLY A 52 -10.34 -16.98 0.29
CA GLY A 52 -11.63 -16.71 -0.35
C GLY A 52 -11.57 -16.82 -1.87
N PRO A 53 -12.73 -17.08 -2.51
CA PRO A 53 -12.81 -17.04 -3.97
C PRO A 53 -12.41 -15.65 -4.50
N SER A 54 -11.87 -15.61 -5.71
CA SER A 54 -11.63 -14.34 -6.40
C SER A 54 -12.98 -13.68 -6.67
N LEU A 55 -13.15 -12.45 -6.21
CA LEU A 55 -14.35 -11.64 -6.43
C LEU A 55 -14.09 -10.63 -7.55
N PRO A 56 -15.13 -10.20 -8.29
CA PRO A 56 -15.10 -8.97 -9.07
C PRO A 56 -14.63 -7.78 -8.21
N LEU A 57 -13.99 -6.79 -8.82
CA LEU A 57 -13.33 -5.70 -8.11
C LEU A 57 -14.28 -4.96 -7.15
N ASP A 58 -15.48 -4.62 -7.60
CA ASP A 58 -16.47 -3.91 -6.78
C ASP A 58 -16.89 -4.74 -5.55
N ASP A 59 -17.18 -6.03 -5.75
CA ASP A 59 -17.52 -6.98 -4.69
C ASP A 59 -16.35 -7.17 -3.70
N ALA A 60 -15.11 -7.18 -4.20
CA ALA A 60 -13.91 -7.28 -3.37
C ALA A 60 -13.74 -6.04 -2.49
N ILE A 61 -14.03 -4.84 -3.01
CA ILE A 61 -13.98 -3.58 -2.26
C ILE A 61 -15.02 -3.59 -1.13
N GLU A 62 -16.26 -4.02 -1.41
CA GLU A 62 -17.32 -4.14 -0.40
C GLU A 62 -16.98 -5.17 0.68
N GLU A 63 -16.43 -6.32 0.29
CA GLU A 63 -15.97 -7.36 1.22
C GLU A 63 -14.92 -6.82 2.20
N VAL A 64 -13.94 -6.07 1.69
CA VAL A 64 -12.89 -5.46 2.51
C VAL A 64 -13.46 -4.41 3.46
N ARG A 65 -14.35 -3.54 2.97
CA ARG A 65 -15.04 -2.52 3.81
C ARG A 65 -15.78 -3.19 4.96
N ARG A 66 -16.60 -4.21 4.66
CA ARG A 66 -17.35 -4.98 5.67
C ARG A 66 -16.45 -5.61 6.73
N ARG A 67 -15.28 -6.14 6.35
CA ARG A 67 -14.32 -6.73 7.31
C ARG A 67 -13.66 -5.68 8.21
N LEU A 68 -13.41 -4.48 7.68
CA LEU A 68 -12.83 -3.38 8.45
C LEU A 68 -13.86 -2.77 9.41
N ASP A 69 -15.10 -2.58 8.95
CA ASP A 69 -16.19 -2.02 9.76
C ASP A 69 -16.67 -2.99 10.85
N GLY A 70 -16.60 -4.30 10.60
CA GLY A 70 -16.95 -5.35 11.57
C GLY A 70 -15.87 -5.67 12.60
N ARG A 71 -14.68 -5.03 12.52
CA ARG A 71 -13.58 -5.27 13.47
C ARG A 71 -13.78 -4.36 14.70
N PRO A 72 -14.06 -4.89 15.91
CA PRO A 72 -14.00 -4.05 17.11
C PRO A 72 -12.57 -3.48 17.25
N PRO A 73 -12.41 -2.25 17.76
CA PRO A 73 -11.09 -1.69 18.01
C PRO A 73 -10.35 -2.68 18.91
N SER A 74 -9.19 -3.14 18.45
CA SER A 74 -8.38 -4.08 19.22
C SER A 74 -8.03 -3.42 20.56
N ALA A 75 -8.43 -4.08 21.65
CA ALA A 75 -8.20 -3.67 23.03
C ALA A 75 -6.72 -3.75 23.39
#